data_AF-A0A6B3F2T0-F1
#
_entry.id   AF-A0A6B3F2T0-F1
#
_cell.length_a   1.000
_cell.length_b   1.000
_cell.length_c   1.000
_cell.angle_alpha   90.00
_cell.angle_beta   90.00
_cell.angle_gamma   90.00
#
_symmetry.space_group_name_H-M   'P 1'
#
loop_
_entity.id
_entity.type
_entity.pdbx_description
1 polymer ?
#
loop_
_entity_poly.entity_id
_entity_poly.type
_entity_poly.pdbx_seq_one_letter_code
_entity_poly.pdbx_strand_id
1 'polypeptide(L)'
;KPPERGSVSVAGKNAADLRHKRDIAAVRREMQMVFQDPMGALDPRMTVFDILAEPLRAAGGHAKDDLTRQIGELMELVGLDPEHRDRFPAAFSGGQRQRIGIAR
;
A
#
# COMPACT_ATOMS: atom_id res chain seq x y z
N LYS A 1 9.63 -7.35 17.90
CA LYS A 1 9.99 -8.58 18.64
C LYS A 1 8.91 -9.62 18.39
N PRO A 2 9.23 -10.91 18.25
CA PRO A 2 8.20 -11.95 18.22
C PRO A 2 7.42 -11.93 19.55
N PRO A 3 6.14 -12.38 19.55
CA PRO A 3 5.35 -12.46 20.76
C PRO A 3 6.03 -13.37 21.80
N GLU A 4 6.04 -12.94 23.06
CA GLU A 4 6.72 -13.66 24.15
C GLU A 4 5.95 -14.92 24.58
N ARG A 5 4.62 -14.93 24.44
CA ARG A 5 3.73 -16.08 24.69
C ARG A 5 2.51 -16.04 23.76
N GLY A 6 1.89 -17.20 23.56
CA GLY A 6 0.70 -17.37 22.72
C GLY A 6 1.03 -17.57 21.23
N SER A 7 -0.01 -17.55 20.40
CA SER A 7 0.09 -17.70 18.94
C SER A 7 -0.62 -16.56 18.24
N VAL A 8 -0.04 -16.10 17.13
CA VAL A 8 -0.65 -15.08 16.26
C VAL A 8 -0.96 -15.75 14.93
N SER A 9 -2.23 -15.72 14.52
CA SER A 9 -2.67 -16.23 13.22
C SER A 9 -3.09 -15.06 12.33
N VAL A 10 -2.58 -15.02 11.10
CA VAL A 10 -2.91 -14.02 10.08
C VAL A 10 -3.33 -14.76 8.82
N ALA A 11 -4.49 -14.41 8.25
CA ALA A 11 -5.05 -15.11 7.09
C ALA A 11 -5.10 -16.64 7.27
N GLY A 12 -5.45 -17.10 8.49
CA GLY A 12 -5.51 -18.53 8.83
C GLY A 12 -4.15 -19.23 9.00
N LYS A 13 -3.01 -18.52 8.84
CA LYS A 13 -1.66 -19.07 9.03
C LYS A 13 -1.04 -18.57 10.32
N ASN A 14 -0.45 -19.47 11.10
CA ASN A 14 0.31 -19.09 12.28
C ASN A 14 1.61 -18.38 11.86
N ALA A 15 1.84 -17.19 12.40
CA ALA A 15 3.01 -16.37 12.09
C ALA A 15 4.33 -17.07 12.44
N ALA A 16 4.34 -17.99 13.41
CA ALA A 16 5.52 -18.77 13.79
C ALA A 16 5.94 -19.80 12.71
N ASP A 17 5.01 -20.18 11.84
CA ASP A 17 5.23 -21.18 10.79
C ASP A 17 5.69 -20.55 9.47
N LEU A 18 5.62 -19.21 9.35
CA LEU A 18 6.07 -18.46 8.17
C LEU A 18 7.60 -18.36 8.12
N ARG A 19 8.26 -19.45 7.74
CA ARG A 19 9.74 -19.54 7.69
C ARG A 19 10.33 -19.21 6.32
N HIS A 20 9.57 -19.40 5.24
CA HIS A 20 10.05 -19.15 3.89
C HIS A 20 9.59 -17.78 3.37
N LYS A 21 10.46 -17.10 2.62
CA LYS A 21 10.16 -15.79 2.00
C LYS A 21 8.87 -15.81 1.16
N ARG A 22 8.59 -16.93 0.47
CA ARG A 22 7.38 -17.14 -0.32
C ARG A 22 6.11 -17.06 0.53
N ASP A 23 6.09 -17.74 1.68
CA ASP A 23 4.90 -17.81 2.54
C ASP A 23 4.63 -16.46 3.21
N ILE A 24 5.70 -15.77 3.62
CA ILE A 24 5.64 -14.40 4.13
C ILE A 24 5.10 -13.46 3.05
N ALA A 25 5.59 -13.57 1.80
CA ALA A 25 5.11 -12.73 0.69
C ALA A 25 3.64 -12.99 0.36
N ALA A 26 3.17 -14.24 0.44
CA ALA A 26 1.76 -14.57 0.26
C ALA A 26 0.88 -13.91 1.32
N VAL A 27 1.22 -14.05 2.61
CA VAL A 27 0.46 -13.42 3.71
C VAL A 27 0.48 -11.89 3.60
N ARG A 28 1.61 -11.30 3.18
CA ARG A 28 1.72 -9.84 2.96
C ARG A 28 0.88 -9.32 1.80
N ARG A 29 0.44 -10.17 0.86
CA ARG A 29 -0.52 -9.76 -0.19
C ARG A 29 -1.96 -9.72 0.33
N GLU A 30 -2.24 -10.42 1.41
CA GLU A 30 -3.56 -10.49 2.06
C GLU A 30 -3.71 -9.47 3.20
N MET A 31 -2.62 -8.78 3.56
CA MET A 31 -2.58 -7.85 4.69
C MET A 31 -1.81 -6.59 4.32
N GLN A 32 -2.49 -5.44 4.40
CA GLN A 32 -1.85 -4.15 4.24
C GLN A 32 -1.57 -3.50 5.60
N MET A 33 -0.38 -2.94 5.74
CA MET A 33 0.05 -2.25 6.97
C MET A 33 -0.07 -0.74 6.80
N VAL A 34 -0.90 -0.10 7.62
CA VAL A 34 -1.02 1.36 7.69
C VAL A 34 -0.35 1.85 8.97
N PHE A 35 0.68 2.69 8.85
CA PHE A 35 1.42 3.24 9.99
C PHE A 35 0.71 4.45 10.60
N GLN A 36 0.96 4.73 11.89
CA GLN A 36 0.38 5.87 12.61
C GLN A 36 0.85 7.23 12.07
N ASP A 37 2.05 7.28 11.47
CA ASP A 37 2.51 8.41 10.67
C ASP A 37 2.46 8.02 9.18
N PRO A 38 1.27 8.08 8.54
CA PRO A 38 1.14 7.76 7.12
C PRO A 38 1.82 8.82 6.24
N MET A 39 2.15 9.99 6.78
CA MET A 39 2.76 11.08 6.02
C MET A 39 4.26 10.91 5.86
N GLY A 40 4.95 10.44 6.90
CA GLY A 40 6.36 10.05 6.84
C GLY A 40 6.62 8.81 5.97
N ALA A 41 5.57 8.07 5.59
CA ALA A 41 5.66 6.87 4.76
C ALA A 41 5.63 7.15 3.24
N LEU A 42 5.30 8.37 2.80
CA LEU A 42 5.28 8.74 1.38
C LEU A 42 6.67 9.19 0.94
N ASP A 43 7.27 8.55 -0.08
CA ASP A 43 8.53 9.05 -0.64
C ASP A 43 8.27 10.38 -1.37
N PRO A 44 8.87 11.51 -0.93
CA PRO A 44 8.61 12.82 -1.50
C PRO A 44 9.13 12.96 -2.95
N ARG A 45 9.95 12.02 -3.42
CA ARG A 45 10.51 11.99 -4.78
C ARG A 45 9.64 11.22 -5.77
N MET A 46 8.55 10.61 -5.30
CA MET A 46 7.62 9.83 -6.11
C MET A 46 6.31 10.59 -6.30
N THR A 47 5.72 10.45 -7.48
CA THR A 47 4.35 10.95 -7.73
C THR A 47 3.33 10.10 -6.96
N VAL A 48 2.11 10.61 -6.79
CA VAL A 48 1.01 9.80 -6.22
C VAL A 48 0.78 8.54 -7.04
N PHE A 49 0.86 8.62 -8.36
CA PHE A 49 0.82 7.46 -9.25
C PHE A 49 1.88 6.43 -8.88
N ASP A 50 3.14 6.84 -8.76
CA ASP A 50 4.25 5.92 -8.45
C ASP A 50 4.09 5.27 -7.07
N ILE A 51 3.64 6.04 -6.08
CA ILE A 51 3.40 5.57 -4.72
C ILE A 51 2.32 4.49 -4.70
N LEU A 52 1.21 4.71 -5.41
CA LEU A 52 0.10 3.76 -5.50
C LEU A 52 0.42 2.57 -6.43
N ALA A 53 1.30 2.77 -7.42
CA ALA A 53 1.73 1.73 -8.35
C ALA A 53 2.69 0.71 -7.72
N GLU A 54 3.54 1.13 -6.79
CA GLU A 54 4.53 0.27 -6.14
C GLU A 54 3.95 -1.04 -5.55
N PRO A 55 2.92 -1.01 -4.68
CA PRO A 55 2.31 -2.23 -4.12
C PRO A 55 1.66 -3.11 -5.19
N LEU A 56 0.99 -2.51 -6.18
CA LEU A 56 0.34 -3.23 -7.28
C LEU A 56 1.37 -3.94 -8.18
N ARG A 57 2.51 -3.31 -8.45
CA ARG A 57 3.63 -3.94 -9.17
C ARG A 57 4.23 -5.09 -8.36
N ALA A 58 4.45 -4.90 -7.06
CA ALA A 58 5.00 -5.92 -6.15
C ALA A 58 4.08 -7.15 -6.00
N ALA A 59 2.77 -6.98 -6.18
CA ALA A 59 1.81 -8.08 -6.20
C ALA A 59 1.94 -9.00 -7.43
N GLY A 60 2.65 -8.57 -8.49
CA GLY A 60 2.85 -9.32 -9.74
C GLY A 60 2.15 -8.69 -10.95
N GLY A 61 2.25 -7.35 -11.05
CA GLY A 61 1.30 -6.46 -11.73
C GLY A 61 0.86 -6.74 -13.18
N HIS A 62 -0.29 -6.13 -13.49
CA HIS A 62 -1.03 -6.12 -14.75
C HIS A 62 -0.39 -5.26 -15.85
N ALA A 63 -0.95 -5.29 -17.07
CA ALA A 63 -0.53 -4.41 -18.17
C ALA A 63 -0.60 -2.91 -17.79
N LYS A 64 0.24 -2.07 -18.40
CA LYS A 64 0.39 -0.64 -18.06
C LYS A 64 -0.93 0.14 -18.07
N ASP A 65 -1.81 -0.17 -19.01
CA ASP A 65 -3.12 0.50 -19.15
C ASP A 65 -4.08 0.11 -18.01
N ASP A 66 -4.00 -1.14 -17.55
CA ASP A 66 -4.80 -1.62 -16.41
C ASP A 66 -4.39 -0.92 -15.11
N LEU A 67 -3.09 -0.68 -14.94
CA LEU A 67 -2.56 0.01 -13.76
C LEU A 67 -3.04 1.46 -13.65
N THR A 68 -3.09 2.17 -14.77
CA THR A 68 -3.60 3.56 -14.80
C THR A 68 -5.06 3.62 -14.37
N ARG A 69 -5.89 2.72 -14.89
CA ARG A 69 -7.30 2.63 -14.52
C ARG A 69 -7.47 2.30 -13.03
N GLN A 70 -6.76 1.27 -12.54
CA GLN A 70 -6.81 0.85 -11.13
C GLN A 70 -6.39 1.97 -10.17
N ILE A 71 -5.35 2.74 -10.52
CA ILE A 71 -4.91 3.88 -9.70
C ILE A 71 -5.96 4.99 -9.69
N GLY A 72 -6.62 5.27 -10.82
CA GLY A 72 -7.74 6.21 -10.86
C GLY A 72 -8.88 5.79 -9.93
N GLU A 73 -9.29 4.52 -10.00
CA GLU A 73 -10.32 3.94 -9.12
C GLU A 73 -9.92 4.01 -7.64
N LEU A 74 -8.65 3.75 -7.30
CA LEU A 74 -8.15 3.88 -5.93
C LEU A 74 -8.18 5.33 -5.43
N MET A 75 -7.80 6.28 -6.28
CA MET A 75 -7.84 7.71 -5.93
C MET A 75 -9.28 8.16 -5.69
N GLU A 76 -10.22 7.77 -6.54
CA GLU A 76 -11.65 8.06 -6.36
C GLU A 76 -12.19 7.43 -5.08
N LEU A 77 -11.83 6.18 -4.79
CA LEU A 77 -12.25 5.47 -3.58
C LEU A 77 -11.85 6.20 -2.31
N VAL A 78 -10.67 6.84 -2.30
CA VAL A 78 -10.23 7.68 -1.19
C VAL A 78 -10.58 9.15 -1.36
N GLY A 79 -11.46 9.50 -2.30
CA GLY A 79 -12.00 10.84 -2.51
C GLY A 79 -10.98 11.87 -3.02
N LEU A 80 -10.07 11.43 -3.88
CA LEU A 80 -9.09 12.27 -4.58
C LEU A 80 -9.39 12.25 -6.07
N ASP A 81 -9.09 13.38 -6.73
CA ASP A 81 -9.24 13.52 -8.18
C ASP A 81 -8.11 12.77 -8.92
N PRO A 82 -8.41 11.78 -9.78
CA PRO A 82 -7.42 11.05 -10.57
C PRO A 82 -6.52 11.92 -11.45
N GLU A 83 -7.00 13.10 -11.88
CA GLU A 83 -6.21 14.05 -12.67
C GLU A 83 -4.98 14.56 -11.89
N HIS A 84 -4.97 14.39 -10.56
CA HIS A 84 -3.86 14.78 -9.70
C HIS A 84 -2.81 13.68 -9.51
N ARG A 85 -2.93 12.52 -10.16
CA ARG A 85 -2.04 11.36 -9.97
C ARG A 85 -0.56 11.65 -10.25
N ASP A 86 -0.26 12.55 -11.18
CA ASP A 86 1.11 12.91 -11.55
C ASP A 86 1.73 13.97 -10.62
N ARG A 87 0.99 14.44 -9.61
CA ARG A 87 1.49 15.40 -8.62
C ARG A 87 2.28 14.68 -7.52
N PHE A 88 3.23 15.40 -6.93
CA PHE A 88 3.97 14.94 -5.75
C PHE A 88 3.12 15.12 -4.48
N PRO A 89 3.36 14.30 -3.42
CA PRO A 89 2.65 14.41 -2.14
C PRO A 89 2.62 15.82 -1.55
N ALA A 90 3.67 16.62 -1.77
CA ALA A 90 3.75 18.00 -1.28
C ALA A 90 2.62 18.91 -1.78
N ALA A 91 1.98 18.59 -2.90
CA ALA A 91 0.87 19.34 -3.48
C ALA A 91 -0.48 19.09 -2.79
N PHE A 92 -0.54 18.18 -1.82
CA PHE A 92 -1.76 17.75 -1.14
C PHE A 92 -1.79 18.20 0.32
N SER A 93 -2.99 18.43 0.85
CA SER A 93 -3.20 18.74 2.27
C SER A 93 -2.78 17.58 3.17
N GLY A 94 -2.70 17.79 4.49
CA GLY A 94 -2.43 16.74 5.46
C GLY A 94 -3.41 15.56 5.35
N GLY A 95 -4.71 15.86 5.36
CA GLY A 95 -5.75 14.83 5.22
C GLY A 95 -5.77 14.15 3.85
N GLN A 96 -5.40 14.84 2.78
CA GLN A 96 -5.24 14.20 1.47
C GLN A 96 -4.05 13.24 1.43
N ARG A 97 -2.91 13.62 2.02
CA ARG A 97 -1.74 12.73 2.15
C ARG A 97 -2.02 11.50 3.00
N GLN A 98 -2.79 11.65 4.07
CA GLN A 98 -3.27 10.49 4.86
C GLN A 98 -4.10 9.53 3.99
N ARG A 99 -4.99 10.06 3.14
CA ARG A 99 -5.81 9.26 2.21
C ARG A 99 -4.96 8.56 1.14
N ILE A 100 -3.93 9.22 0.61
CA ILE A 100 -2.93 8.58 -0.27
C ILE A 100 -2.23 7.43 0.46
N GLY A 101 -1.84 7.63 1.72
CA GLY A 101 -1.21 6.58 2.53
C GLY A 101 -2.13 5.39 2.84
N ILE A 102 -3.45 5.58 2.87
CA ILE A 102 -4.44 4.51 3.02
C ILE A 102 -4.66 3.75 1.69
N ALA A 103 -4.59 4.44 0.56
CA ALA A 103 -4.77 3.85 -0.77
C ALA A 103 -3.55 3.04 -1.27
N ARG A 104 -2.37 3.28 -0.69
CA ARG A 104 -1.13 2.54 -0.94
C ARG A 104 -1.22 1.12 -0.38
#